data_AF-A0A366SJL0-F1
#
_entry.id   AF-A0A366SJL0-F1
#
_cell.length_a   1.000
_cell.length_b   1.000
_cell.length_c   1.000
_cell.angle_alpha   90.00
_cell.angle_beta   90.00
_cell.angle_gamma   90.00
#
_symmetry.space_group_name_H-M   'P 1'
#
loop_
_entity.id
_entity.type
_entity.pdbx_description
1 polymer ?
#
loop_
_entity_poly.entity_id
_entity_poly.type
_entity_poly.pdbx_seq_one_letter_code
_entity_poly.pdbx_strand_id
1 'polypeptide(L)'
;MLLYPAVFTQGECYITVTFPDIPSAITQGETQEEAFEIVQEVLGFALEDYEKHPKASDIVELQKQHPESTIAVIGIDMAVYNRKYHSKKTPLCSKITVKEVPKLL
;
A
#
# COMPACT_ATOMS: atom_id res chain seq x y z
N MET A 1 -5.31 -7.10 -7.65
CA MET A 1 -4.59 -7.55 -6.44
C MET A 1 -3.13 -7.79 -6.77
N LEU A 2 -2.23 -7.31 -5.92
CA LEU A 2 -0.78 -7.50 -5.97
C LEU A 2 -0.36 -8.36 -4.77
N LEU A 3 0.76 -9.06 -4.91
CA LEU A 3 1.31 -9.96 -3.90
C LEU A 3 2.81 -9.68 -3.78
N TYR A 4 3.29 -9.32 -2.59
CA TYR A 4 4.71 -9.10 -2.34
C TYR A 4 5.16 -9.88 -1.11
N PRO A 5 6.24 -10.66 -1.20
CA PRO A 5 6.90 -11.21 -0.03
C PRO A 5 7.43 -10.11 0.87
N ALA A 6 7.19 -10.25 2.17
CA ALA A 6 7.73 -9.41 3.22
C ALA A 6 8.65 -10.25 4.13
N VAL A 7 9.73 -9.62 4.59
CA VAL A 7 10.69 -10.20 5.53
C VAL A 7 10.39 -9.66 6.92
N PHE A 8 10.04 -10.55 7.85
CA PHE A 8 9.81 -10.25 9.25
C PHE A 8 11.09 -10.62 10.03
N THR A 9 11.76 -9.60 10.56
CA THR A 9 13.02 -9.75 11.30
C THR A 9 12.77 -9.44 12.77
N GLN A 10 13.06 -10.42 13.64
CA GLN A 10 12.98 -10.24 15.09
C GLN A 10 14.15 -9.40 15.58
N GLY A 11 13.86 -8.22 16.13
CA GLY A 11 14.80 -7.41 16.90
C GLY A 11 14.71 -7.69 18.40
N GLU A 12 15.37 -6.85 19.21
CA GLU A 12 15.35 -6.98 20.67
C GLU A 12 13.96 -6.73 21.28
N CYS A 13 13.25 -5.71 20.79
CA CYS A 13 11.93 -5.31 21.30
C CYS A 13 10.81 -5.37 20.26
N TYR A 14 11.15 -5.31 18.97
CA TYR A 14 10.17 -5.16 17.89
C TYR A 14 10.45 -6.13 16.75
N ILE A 15 9.40 -6.52 16.05
CA ILE A 15 9.47 -7.21 14.77
C ILE A 15 9.46 -6.14 13.69
N THR A 16 10.47 -6.14 12.82
CA THR A 16 10.53 -5.24 11.67
C THR A 16 10.09 -5.97 10.42
N VAL A 17 9.19 -5.36 9.66
CA VAL A 17 8.70 -5.87 8.40
C VAL A 17 9.21 -4.98 7.27
N THR A 18 9.85 -5.61 6.29
CA THR A 18 10.38 -4.92 5.10
C THR A 18 9.98 -5.66 3.84
N PHE A 19 9.90 -4.91 2.73
CA PHE A 19 9.66 -5.45 1.40
C PHE A 19 10.90 -5.22 0.53
N PRO A 20 11.65 -6.27 0.14
CA PRO A 20 12.86 -6.12 -0.67
C PRO A 20 12.62 -5.39 -2.00
N ASP A 21 11.45 -5.60 -2.62
CA ASP A 21 11.08 -4.96 -3.89
C ASP A 21 10.47 -3.56 -3.71
N ILE A 22 10.07 -3.21 -2.49
CA ILE A 22 9.49 -1.89 -2.14
C ILE A 22 10.20 -1.36 -0.89
N PRO A 23 11.46 -0.89 -1.00
CA PRO A 23 12.26 -0.54 0.17
C PRO A 23 11.69 0.60 1.02
N SER A 24 10.79 1.43 0.47
CA SER A 24 10.07 2.47 1.22
C SER A 24 8.97 1.92 2.13
N ALA A 25 8.51 0.68 1.91
CA ALA A 25 7.54 0.01 2.75
C ALA A 25 8.24 -0.66 3.94
N ILE A 26 8.26 0.03 5.08
CA ILE A 26 8.82 -0.48 6.33
C ILE A 26 7.81 -0.23 7.45
N THR A 27 7.55 -1.25 8.26
CA THR A 27 6.74 -1.12 9.48
C THR A 27 7.33 -1.96 10.61
N GLN A 28 6.89 -1.72 11.84
CA GLN A 28 7.30 -2.44 13.03
C GLN A 28 6.10 -2.68 13.95
N GLY A 29 6.18 -3.72 14.77
CA GLY A 29 5.23 -4.02 15.85
C GLY A 29 5.92 -4.74 17.00
N GLU A 30 5.38 -4.63 18.22
CA GLU A 30 5.89 -5.38 19.38
C GLU A 30 5.54 -6.87 19.26
N THR A 31 4.41 -7.14 18.60
CA THR A 31 3.92 -8.48 18.30
C THR A 31 3.81 -8.71 16.79
N GLN A 32 3.70 -9.98 16.41
CA GLN A 32 3.50 -10.34 15.01
C GLN A 32 2.14 -9.82 14.52
N GLU A 33 1.11 -9.91 15.36
CA GLU A 33 -0.23 -9.39 15.11
C GLU A 33 -0.21 -7.89 14.79
N GLU A 34 0.41 -7.08 15.65
CA GLU A 34 0.55 -5.62 15.42
C GLU A 34 1.27 -5.32 14.10
N ALA A 35 2.35 -6.05 13.82
CA ALA A 35 3.08 -5.89 12.57
C ALA A 35 2.20 -6.20 11.35
N PHE A 36 1.36 -7.24 11.42
CA PHE A 36 0.41 -7.61 10.36
C PHE A 36 -0.78 -6.65 10.22
N GLU A 37 -1.21 -5.97 11.29
CA GLU A 37 -2.30 -5.00 11.23
C GLU A 37 -1.94 -3.81 10.33
N ILE A 38 -0.67 -3.37 10.36
CA ILE A 38 -0.21 -2.16 9.68
C ILE A 38 0.42 -2.47 8.30
N VAL A 39 0.94 -3.68 8.10
CA VAL A 39 1.76 -4.01 6.92
C VAL A 39 1.08 -3.75 5.57
N GLN A 40 -0.22 -4.05 5.45
CA GLN A 40 -0.96 -3.82 4.20
C GLN A 40 -1.13 -2.32 3.90
N GLU A 41 -1.32 -1.48 4.93
CA GLU A 41 -1.45 -0.03 4.75
C GLU A 41 -0.13 0.57 4.26
N VAL A 42 0.98 0.21 4.92
CA VAL A 42 2.32 0.70 4.55
C VAL A 42 2.73 0.22 3.15
N LEU A 43 2.40 -1.02 2.79
CA LEU A 43 2.63 -1.51 1.42
C LEU A 43 1.84 -0.69 0.40
N GLY A 44 0.56 -0.40 0.67
CA GLY A 44 -0.28 0.42 -0.20
C GLY A 44 0.25 1.82 -0.38
N PHE A 45 0.60 2.47 0.73
CA PHE A 45 1.17 3.82 0.72
C PHE A 45 2.45 3.89 -0.10
N ALA A 46 3.37 2.96 0.12
CA ALA A 46 4.62 2.92 -0.63
C ALA A 46 4.44 2.63 -2.13
N LEU A 47 3.42 1.85 -2.51
CA LEU A 47 3.12 1.54 -3.90
C LEU A 47 2.53 2.74 -4.67
N GLU A 48 2.04 3.79 -4.00
CA GLU A 48 1.56 5.01 -4.67
C GLU A 48 2.67 5.73 -5.46
N ASP A 49 3.91 5.61 -5.00
CA ASP A 49 5.07 6.26 -5.64
C ASP A 49 5.51 5.55 -6.94
N TYR A 50 4.91 4.41 -7.29
CA TYR A 50 5.27 3.61 -8.46
C TYR A 50 4.27 3.75 -9.59
N GLU A 51 4.66 4.40 -10.70
CA GLU A 51 3.85 4.38 -11.94
C GLU A 51 3.69 2.97 -12.52
N LYS A 52 4.74 2.16 -12.36
CA LYS A 52 4.75 0.73 -12.68
C LYS A 52 5.28 -0.03 -11.48
N HIS A 53 4.43 -0.86 -10.90
CA HIS A 53 4.81 -1.66 -9.74
C HIS A 53 5.97 -2.62 -10.06
N PRO A 54 6.93 -2.80 -9.13
CA PRO A 54 8.06 -3.68 -9.31
C PRO A 54 7.63 -5.14 -9.47
N LYS A 55 8.54 -5.98 -9.98
CA LYS A 55 8.29 -7.43 -10.00
C LYS A 55 8.55 -7.96 -8.59
N ALA A 56 7.61 -8.72 -8.04
CA ALA A 56 7.81 -9.40 -6.76
C ALA A 56 8.95 -10.44 -6.85
N SER A 57 9.79 -10.45 -5.83
CA SER A 57 10.83 -11.43 -5.61
C SER A 57 10.25 -12.84 -5.42
N ASP A 58 11.05 -13.86 -5.73
CA ASP A 58 10.68 -15.25 -5.50
C ASP A 58 10.76 -15.58 -4.01
N ILE A 59 9.70 -16.16 -3.44
CA ILE A 59 9.62 -16.43 -2.01
C ILE A 59 10.64 -17.49 -1.56
N VAL A 60 10.95 -18.48 -2.40
CA VAL A 60 11.87 -19.57 -2.07
C VAL A 60 13.29 -19.05 -2.06
N GLU A 61 13.64 -18.17 -3.00
CA GLU A 61 14.92 -17.48 -2.99
C GLU A 61 15.06 -16.56 -1.77
N LEU A 62 14.02 -15.80 -1.44
CA LEU A 62 14.02 -14.91 -0.28
C LEU A 62 14.25 -15.67 1.02
N GLN A 63 13.58 -16.81 1.20
CA GLN A 63 13.73 -17.64 2.38
C GLN A 63 15.14 -18.22 2.52
N LYS A 64 15.84 -18.49 1.41
CA LYS A 64 17.25 -18.89 1.43
C LYS A 64 18.18 -17.74 1.83
N GLN A 65 17.87 -16.51 1.41
CA GLN A 65 18.65 -15.32 1.72
C GLN A 65 18.46 -14.88 3.18
N HIS A 66 17.29 -15.14 3.76
CA HIS A 66 16.93 -14.75 5.13
C HIS A 66 16.50 -15.97 5.97
N PRO A 67 17.42 -16.89 6.31
CA PRO A 67 17.08 -18.16 6.96
C PRO A 67 16.54 -18.00 8.39
N GLU A 68 16.88 -16.91 9.08
CA GLU A 68 16.44 -16.60 10.46
C GLU A 68 15.20 -15.71 10.50
N SER A 69 14.68 -15.29 9.34
CA SER A 69 13.51 -14.42 9.25
C SER A 69 12.27 -15.20 8.85
N THR A 70 11.11 -14.73 9.30
CA THR A 70 9.83 -15.23 8.80
C THR A 70 9.49 -14.51 7.50
N ILE A 71 9.17 -15.28 6.45
CA ILE A 71 8.72 -14.72 5.17
C ILE A 71 7.21 -14.94 5.03
N ALA A 72 6.47 -13.88 4.72
CA ALA A 72 5.04 -13.96 4.44
C ALA A 72 4.68 -13.17 3.18
N VAL A 73 3.72 -13.67 2.42
CA VAL A 73 3.20 -12.96 1.24
C VAL A 73 2.09 -12.02 1.68
N ILE A 74 2.27 -10.73 1.46
CA ILE A 74 1.26 -9.71 1.75
C ILE A 74 0.50 -9.39 0.48
N GLY A 75 -0.80 -9.61 0.52
CA GLY A 75 -1.71 -9.27 -0.56
C GLY A 75 -2.29 -7.88 -0.38
N ILE A 76 -2.42 -7.14 -1.48
CA ILE A 76 -3.06 -5.83 -1.50
C ILE A 76 -3.91 -5.62 -2.75
N ASP A 77 -5.10 -5.08 -2.57
CA ASP A 77 -5.90 -4.54 -3.66
C ASP A 77 -5.81 -3.01 -3.69
N MET A 78 -5.03 -2.47 -4.63
CA MET A 78 -4.83 -1.03 -4.77
C MET A 78 -6.13 -0.27 -5.06
N ALA A 79 -7.15 -0.90 -5.66
CA ALA A 79 -8.43 -0.24 -5.87
C ALA A 79 -9.21 -0.13 -4.55
N VAL A 80 -9.18 -1.14 -3.68
CA VAL A 80 -9.73 -1.07 -2.32
C VAL A 80 -8.99 -0.04 -1.48
N TYR A 81 -7.65 -0.11 -1.47
CA TYR A 81 -6.79 0.83 -0.78
C TYR A 81 -7.07 2.28 -1.22
N ASN A 82 -7.07 2.56 -2.54
CA ASN A 82 -7.35 3.90 -3.06
C ASN A 82 -8.75 4.41 -2.71
N ARG A 83 -9.77 3.55 -2.65
CA ARG A 83 -11.10 3.98 -2.18
C ARG A 83 -11.08 4.37 -0.70
N LYS A 84 -10.32 3.65 0.13
CA LYS A 84 -10.21 3.89 1.57
C LYS A 84 -9.46 5.18 1.89
N TYR A 85 -8.31 5.43 1.25
CA TYR A 85 -7.43 6.55 1.60
C TYR A 85 -7.52 7.77 0.65
N HIS A 86 -7.99 7.58 -0.58
CA HIS A 86 -8.12 8.63 -1.60
C HIS A 86 -9.57 8.90 -2.02
N SER A 87 -10.53 8.71 -1.12
CA SER A 87 -11.94 9.00 -1.40
C SER A 87 -12.06 10.47 -1.82
N LYS A 88 -12.44 10.70 -3.09
CA LYS A 88 -12.54 12.04 -3.67
C LYS A 88 -13.32 12.96 -2.74
N LYS A 89 -12.70 14.03 -2.25
CA LYS A 89 -13.46 15.21 -1.79
C LYS A 89 -14.26 15.68 -3.00
N THR A 90 -15.58 15.50 -2.96
CA THR A 90 -16.47 16.06 -3.97
C THR A 90 -16.21 17.56 -4.03
N PRO A 91 -15.91 18.16 -5.20
CA PRO A 91 -15.84 19.61 -5.26
C PRO A 91 -17.24 20.15 -4.95
N LEU A 92 -17.36 20.86 -3.84
CA LEU A 92 -18.57 21.59 -3.48
C LEU A 92 -18.68 22.79 -4.43
N CYS A 93 -19.21 22.60 -5.64
CA CYS A 93 -20.03 23.54 -6.43
C CYS A 93 -20.10 23.08 -7.89
N SER A 94 -21.25 22.60 -8.35
CA SER A 94 -21.56 22.52 -9.78
C SER A 94 -23.06 22.60 -10.05
N LYS A 95 -23.71 23.70 -9.69
CA LYS A 95 -24.98 24.13 -10.30
C LYS A 95 -25.08 25.67 -10.29
N ILE A 96 -24.43 26.32 -11.25
CA ILE A 96 -24.91 27.61 -11.75
C ILE A 96 -25.31 27.37 -13.20
N THR A 97 -26.61 27.15 -13.41
CA THR A 97 -27.21 27.14 -14.74
C THR A 97 -27.31 28.59 -15.21
N VAL A 98 -26.50 28.98 -16.19
CA VAL A 98 -26.74 30.23 -16.92
C VAL A 98 -27.90 29.96 -17.88
N LYS A 99 -29.08 30.52 -17.59
CA LYS A 99 -30.18 30.56 -18.57
C LYS A 99 -29.77 31.54 -19.67
N GLU A 100 -29.74 31.08 -20.91
CA GLU A 100 -29.57 31.95 -22.09
C GLU A 100 -30.62 33.05 -22.10
N VAL A 101 -30.18 34.30 -22.33
CA VAL A 101 -31.06 35.44 -22.55
C VAL A 101 -31.45 35.44 -24.04
N PRO A 102 -32.74 35.42 -24.41
CA PRO A 102 -33.12 35.42 -25.81
C PRO A 102 -32.74 36.76 -26.46
N LYS A 103 -32.13 36.68 -27.66
CA LYS A 103 -31.91 37.85 -28.53
C LYS A 103 -33.28 38.45 -28.90
N LEU A 104 -33.48 39.70 -28.52
CA LEU A 104 -34.57 40.54 -29.05
C LEU A 104 -34.30 40.81 -30.53
N LEU A 105 -35.26 40.45 -31.38
CA LEU A 105 -35.48 41.03 -32.71
C LEU A 105 -36.72 41.92 -32.62
#